data_AF-G4NTH7-F1
#
_entry.id   AF-G4NTH7-F1
#
_cell.length_a   1.000
_cell.length_b   1.000
_cell.length_c   1.000
_cell.angle_alpha   90.00
_cell.angle_beta   90.00
_cell.angle_gamma   90.00
#
_symmetry.space_group_name_H-M   'P 1'
#
loop_
_entity.id
_entity.type
_entity.pdbx_description
1 polymer ?
#
loop_
_entity_poly.entity_id
_entity_poly.type
_entity_poly.pdbx_seq_one_letter_code
_entity_poly.pdbx_strand_id
1 'polypeptide(L)'
;MPRPRDPRRDKAFHLWEESGGSKKLKDIAEELGVTSNTVRKWKANDKWEEKKKGSAPKSKGSAPFRQGAPKGNQNAKGNKGGKAPPGNQNAKGNRGGAAPKGNKNSVRTGEYESILFDFMDDTEKELFGQIETDPLYQIDLTIRELSLRERRMMQRISKIENGLNETQRRVLQQLRKVKDIVPTKDQKTGLVKHQALMNERLVVTEIEEVSEPSVDKILRLEEAMTRVTDKRLKAIRQKYEMIRSMDEHELKLRGIYLTNETKQAELERLTARPVDNSVHITIKRKRKDEDK
;
A
#
# COMPACT_ATOMS: atom_id res chain seq x y z
N MET A 1 18.77 22.04 35.52
CA MET A 1 20.18 21.63 35.54
C MET A 1 20.28 20.13 35.85
N PRO A 2 21.19 19.37 35.22
CA PRO A 2 21.43 17.97 35.56
C PRO A 2 21.86 17.83 37.03
N ARG A 3 21.37 16.83 37.76
CA ARG A 3 21.83 16.59 39.14
C ARG A 3 23.30 16.15 39.13
N PRO A 4 24.12 16.61 40.09
CA PRO A 4 25.50 16.15 40.22
C PRO A 4 25.54 14.64 40.45
N ARG A 5 26.58 14.00 39.90
CA ARG A 5 26.79 12.55 40.01
C ARG A 5 27.14 12.19 41.45
N ASP A 6 26.50 11.13 41.98
CA ASP A 6 26.77 10.66 43.33
C ASP A 6 28.21 10.09 43.43
N PRO A 7 29.06 10.58 44.35
CA PRO A 7 30.42 10.08 44.55
C PRO A 7 30.50 8.58 44.87
N ARG A 8 29.44 8.00 45.44
CA ARG A 8 29.38 6.56 45.77
C ARG A 8 29.27 5.67 44.54
N ARG A 9 28.83 6.22 43.39
CA ARG A 9 28.68 5.51 42.13
C ARG A 9 30.02 5.03 41.58
N ASP A 10 31.05 5.87 41.69
CA ASP A 10 32.37 5.55 41.15
C ASP A 10 33.13 4.61 42.12
N LYS A 11 32.93 4.77 43.44
CA LYS A 11 33.40 3.78 44.45
C LYS A 11 32.79 2.39 44.23
N ALA A 12 31.51 2.32 43.90
CA ALA A 12 30.83 1.05 43.59
C ALA A 12 31.42 0.35 42.36
N PHE A 13 31.83 1.12 41.35
CA PHE A 13 32.48 0.59 40.16
C PHE A 13 33.86 0.00 40.50
N HIS A 14 34.67 0.72 41.28
CA HIS A 14 35.99 0.24 41.71
C HIS A 14 35.91 -1.07 42.50
N LEU A 15 35.02 -1.17 43.49
CA LEU A 15 34.82 -2.40 44.27
C LEU A 15 34.40 -3.59 43.39
N TRP A 16 33.60 -3.34 42.36
CA TRP A 16 33.21 -4.37 41.40
C TRP A 16 34.36 -4.75 40.46
N GLU A 17 35.14 -3.78 39.99
CA GLU A 17 36.28 -3.97 39.10
C GLU A 17 37.43 -4.72 39.77
N GLU A 18 37.80 -4.34 41.00
CA GLU A 18 38.81 -5.03 41.83
C GLU A 18 38.47 -6.50 42.06
N SER A 19 37.17 -6.82 42.21
CA SER A 19 36.72 -8.20 42.35
C SER A 19 36.74 -9.02 41.05
N GLY A 20 37.20 -8.44 39.94
CA GLY A 20 37.07 -9.04 38.62
C GLY A 20 35.60 -9.27 38.22
N GLY A 21 34.68 -8.48 38.75
CA GLY A 21 33.24 -8.59 38.49
C GLY A 21 32.51 -9.75 39.18
N SER A 22 33.18 -10.43 40.12
CA SER A 22 32.63 -11.58 40.85
C SER A 22 31.87 -11.20 42.13
N LYS A 23 32.14 -10.00 42.70
CA LYS A 23 31.48 -9.53 43.93
C LYS A 23 29.99 -9.29 43.70
N LYS A 24 29.15 -9.78 44.60
CA LYS A 24 27.69 -9.61 44.50
C LYS A 24 27.33 -8.14 44.70
N LEU A 25 26.37 -7.64 43.92
CA LEU A 25 25.90 -6.26 44.02
C LEU A 25 25.21 -5.94 45.35
N LYS A 26 24.77 -6.96 46.09
CA LYS A 26 24.21 -6.79 47.45
C LYS A 26 25.31 -6.39 48.43
N ASP A 27 26.43 -7.09 48.41
CA ASP A 27 27.57 -6.87 49.30
C ASP A 27 28.20 -5.48 49.05
N ILE A 28 28.31 -5.05 47.78
CA ILE A 28 28.75 -3.69 47.40
C ILE A 28 27.77 -2.62 47.90
N ALA A 29 26.47 -2.93 47.88
CA ALA A 29 25.44 -2.00 48.33
C ALA A 29 25.46 -1.83 49.85
N GLU A 30 25.69 -2.92 50.59
CA GLU A 30 25.84 -2.93 52.05
C GLU A 30 27.09 -2.13 52.48
N GLU A 31 28.23 -2.34 51.82
CA GLU A 31 29.49 -1.62 52.07
C GLU A 31 29.38 -0.11 51.82
N LEU A 32 28.52 0.31 50.87
CA LEU A 32 28.32 1.72 50.50
C LEU A 32 27.09 2.36 51.17
N GLY A 33 26.35 1.61 51.99
CA GLY A 33 25.12 2.08 52.63
C GLY A 33 24.05 2.53 51.63
N VAL A 34 23.95 1.84 50.49
CA VAL A 34 22.94 2.11 49.43
C VAL A 34 22.09 0.86 49.19
N THR A 35 20.96 1.02 48.52
CA THR A 35 20.13 -0.12 48.15
C THR A 35 20.73 -0.90 46.99
N SER A 36 20.61 -2.22 47.01
CA SER A 36 21.09 -3.10 45.92
C SER A 36 20.54 -2.73 44.54
N ASN A 37 19.32 -2.18 44.48
CA ASN A 37 18.71 -1.70 43.24
C ASN A 37 19.43 -0.47 42.66
N THR A 38 19.99 0.38 43.52
CA THR A 38 20.75 1.57 43.11
C THR A 38 22.06 1.16 42.44
N VAL A 39 22.80 0.22 43.05
CA VAL A 39 24.03 -0.35 42.46
C VAL A 39 23.72 -1.06 41.15
N ARG A 40 22.61 -1.80 41.06
CA ARG A 40 22.15 -2.42 39.80
C ARG A 40 21.89 -1.38 38.71
N LYS A 41 21.21 -0.27 39.02
CA LYS A 41 20.97 0.83 38.07
C LYS A 41 22.27 1.47 37.61
N TRP A 42 23.22 1.71 38.50
CA TRP A 42 24.54 2.25 38.15
C TRP A 42 25.31 1.30 37.21
N LYS A 43 25.33 0.00 37.52
CA LYS A 43 25.97 -1.02 36.68
C LYS A 43 25.41 -1.04 35.26
N ALA A 44 24.08 -0.93 35.12
CA ALA A 44 23.42 -0.89 33.81
C ALA A 44 23.67 0.43 33.06
N ASN A 45 23.53 1.58 33.74
CA ASN A 45 23.66 2.90 33.12
C ASN A 45 25.09 3.20 32.66
N ASP A 46 26.09 2.80 33.44
CA ASP A 46 27.51 2.99 33.11
C ASP A 46 28.11 1.82 32.33
N LYS A 47 27.32 0.77 32.06
CA LYS A 47 27.71 -0.40 31.28
C LYS A 47 29.04 -0.99 31.75
N TRP A 48 29.15 -1.28 33.06
CA TRP A 48 30.40 -1.72 33.69
C TRP A 48 31.03 -2.94 32.99
N GLU A 49 30.21 -3.87 32.50
CA GLU A 49 30.64 -5.04 31.71
C GLU A 49 31.30 -4.68 30.38
N GLU A 50 30.88 -3.58 29.74
CA GLU A 50 31.46 -3.08 28.48
C GLU A 50 32.77 -2.33 28.73
N LYS A 51 32.90 -1.65 29.87
CA LYS A 51 34.16 -1.01 30.26
C LYS A 51 35.25 -2.04 30.58
N LYS A 52 34.87 -3.15 31.22
CA LYS A 52 35.79 -4.25 31.56
C LYS A 52 36.18 -5.09 30.35
N LYS A 53 35.24 -5.40 29.45
CA LYS A 53 35.54 -6.06 28.17
C LYS A 53 36.09 -5.01 27.22
N GLY A 54 37.40 -4.76 27.31
CA GLY A 54 38.13 -3.82 26.47
C GLY A 54 37.66 -3.83 25.02
N SER A 55 37.64 -2.64 24.42
CA SER A 55 37.11 -2.23 23.12
C SER A 55 37.30 -3.22 21.95
N ALA A 56 36.69 -4.39 22.03
CA ALA A 56 36.41 -5.23 20.88
C ALA A 56 35.14 -4.65 20.24
N PRO A 57 35.17 -4.30 18.95
CA PRO A 57 33.99 -3.73 18.31
C PRO A 57 32.87 -4.77 18.41
N LYS A 58 31.87 -4.50 19.24
CA LYS A 58 30.58 -5.16 19.14
C LYS A 58 30.06 -4.78 17.76
N SER A 59 30.19 -5.68 16.79
CA SER A 59 29.57 -5.53 15.48
C SER A 59 28.08 -5.33 15.71
N LYS A 60 27.64 -4.07 15.76
CA LYS A 60 26.23 -3.71 15.80
C LYS A 60 25.66 -3.87 14.39
N GLY A 61 25.65 -5.10 13.89
CA GLY A 61 24.77 -5.53 12.82
C GLY A 61 23.53 -6.13 13.47
N SER A 62 22.43 -5.37 13.51
CA SER A 62 21.11 -5.85 13.92
C SER A 62 20.44 -6.76 12.87
N ALA A 63 21.24 -7.45 12.06
CA ALA A 63 20.79 -8.46 11.11
C ALA A 63 21.32 -9.80 11.60
N PRO A 64 20.47 -10.84 11.77
CA PRO A 64 20.99 -12.20 11.90
C PRO A 64 21.88 -12.41 10.68
N PHE A 65 23.17 -12.72 10.90
CA PHE A 65 23.98 -13.30 9.85
C PHE A 65 23.13 -14.38 9.21
N ARG A 66 22.85 -14.25 7.91
CA ARG A 66 22.14 -15.27 7.14
C ARG A 66 22.80 -16.58 7.52
N GLN A 67 22.06 -17.45 8.21
CA GLN A 67 22.52 -18.78 8.56
C GLN A 67 22.82 -19.47 7.23
N GLY A 68 24.07 -19.37 6.79
CA GLY A 68 24.62 -20.40 5.94
C GLY A 68 24.44 -21.72 6.66
N ALA A 69 24.35 -22.80 5.89
CA ALA A 69 24.36 -24.15 6.43
C ALA A 69 25.44 -24.26 7.53
N PRO A 70 25.13 -24.84 8.71
CA PRO A 70 26.09 -24.99 9.80
C PRO A 70 27.42 -25.52 9.28
N LYS A 71 28.54 -24.99 9.79
CA LYS A 71 29.88 -25.43 9.37
C LYS A 71 30.01 -26.94 9.66
N GLY A 72 30.11 -27.75 8.60
CA GLY A 72 30.09 -29.22 8.68
C GLY A 72 28.76 -29.90 8.30
N ASN A 73 27.75 -29.15 7.86
CA ASN A 73 26.48 -29.70 7.39
C ASN A 73 26.67 -30.64 6.17
N GLN A 74 26.34 -31.92 6.32
CA GLN A 74 26.40 -32.92 5.25
C GLN A 74 25.09 -33.05 4.45
N ASN A 75 24.04 -32.28 4.74
CA ASN A 75 22.76 -32.33 4.01
C ASN A 75 22.88 -31.93 2.53
N ALA A 76 23.96 -31.26 2.13
CA ALA A 76 24.26 -30.95 0.73
C ALA A 76 25.26 -31.93 0.08
N LYS A 77 25.79 -32.90 0.84
CA LYS A 77 26.78 -33.85 0.35
C LYS A 77 26.08 -34.86 -0.56
N GLY A 78 26.23 -34.68 -1.87
CA GLY A 78 25.55 -35.47 -2.91
C GLY A 78 24.42 -34.74 -3.63
N ASN A 79 23.99 -33.57 -3.13
CA ASN A 79 23.01 -32.75 -3.82
C ASN A 79 23.71 -31.87 -4.87
N LYS A 80 23.70 -32.30 -6.13
CA LYS A 80 24.04 -31.44 -7.26
C LYS A 80 22.91 -30.43 -7.37
N GLY A 81 23.03 -29.28 -6.70
CA GLY A 81 21.99 -28.24 -6.67
C GLY A 81 21.30 -28.09 -8.02
N GLY A 82 19.97 -27.97 -8.00
CA GLY A 82 19.13 -28.12 -9.19
C GLY A 82 19.72 -27.41 -10.40
N LYS A 83 20.25 -28.19 -11.35
CA LYS A 83 20.66 -27.63 -12.65
C LYS A 83 19.40 -27.09 -13.32
N ALA A 84 19.53 -25.92 -13.95
CA ALA A 84 18.48 -25.44 -14.84
C ALA A 84 18.12 -26.54 -15.86
N PRO A 85 16.84 -26.63 -16.26
CA PRO A 85 16.40 -27.65 -17.21
C PRO A 85 17.33 -27.70 -18.44
N PRO A 86 17.72 -28.90 -18.90
CA PRO A 86 18.56 -29.05 -20.09
C PRO A 86 17.90 -28.33 -21.28
N GLY A 87 18.65 -27.43 -21.93
CA GLY A 87 18.14 -26.58 -23.02
C GLY A 87 17.73 -25.16 -22.62
N ASN A 88 17.85 -24.76 -21.35
CA ASN A 88 17.59 -23.39 -20.94
C ASN A 88 18.58 -22.40 -21.58
N GLN A 89 18.11 -21.58 -22.52
CA GLN A 89 18.89 -20.55 -23.21
C GLN A 89 18.84 -19.17 -22.52
N ASN A 90 18.16 -19.03 -21.38
CA ASN A 90 17.93 -17.73 -20.72
C ASN A 90 19.22 -17.05 -20.23
N ALA A 91 20.37 -17.76 -20.20
CA ALA A 91 21.67 -17.22 -19.84
C ALA A 91 22.69 -17.24 -21.01
N LYS A 92 22.27 -17.56 -22.24
CA LYS A 92 23.17 -17.64 -23.40
C LYS A 92 23.70 -16.23 -23.72
N GLY A 93 24.98 -15.98 -23.44
CA GLY A 93 25.64 -14.69 -23.65
C GLY A 93 25.86 -13.85 -22.38
N ASN A 94 25.26 -14.22 -21.25
CA ASN A 94 25.51 -13.58 -19.96
C ASN A 94 26.46 -14.45 -19.13
N ARG A 95 27.51 -13.87 -18.54
CA ARG A 95 28.52 -14.60 -17.73
C ARG A 95 27.95 -15.29 -16.47
N GLY A 96 26.65 -15.23 -16.24
CA GLY A 96 26.03 -15.56 -14.97
C GLY A 96 26.44 -14.52 -13.92
N GLY A 97 25.48 -13.79 -13.39
CA GLY A 97 25.76 -12.74 -12.42
C GLY A 97 24.49 -12.32 -11.71
N ALA A 98 24.64 -11.84 -10.48
CA ALA A 98 23.57 -11.15 -9.78
C ALA A 98 23.10 -9.97 -10.64
N ALA A 99 21.80 -9.70 -10.59
CA ALA A 99 21.22 -8.61 -11.34
C ALA A 99 21.88 -7.27 -10.95
N PRO A 100 21.99 -6.29 -11.88
CA PRO A 100 22.67 -5.03 -11.60
C PRO A 100 22.15 -4.36 -10.32
N LYS A 101 23.06 -3.80 -9.53
CA LYS A 101 22.71 -3.13 -8.26
C LYS A 101 21.74 -1.99 -8.55
N GLY A 102 20.59 -1.99 -7.88
CA GLY A 102 19.53 -0.99 -8.09
C GLY A 102 18.52 -1.35 -9.18
N ASN A 103 18.53 -2.58 -9.73
CA ASN A 103 17.51 -2.97 -10.69
C ASN A 103 16.12 -3.15 -10.04
N LYS A 104 15.06 -2.81 -10.79
CA LYS A 104 13.68 -2.91 -10.32
C LYS A 104 13.02 -4.27 -10.58
N ASN A 105 13.78 -5.27 -11.04
CA ASN A 105 13.23 -6.59 -11.40
C ASN A 105 12.59 -7.34 -10.21
N SER A 106 12.96 -7.01 -8.97
CA SER A 106 12.37 -7.58 -7.76
C SER A 106 11.22 -6.74 -7.18
N VAL A 107 10.90 -5.60 -7.80
CA VAL A 107 9.74 -4.80 -7.37
C VAL A 107 8.48 -5.56 -7.75
N ARG A 108 7.69 -5.92 -6.73
CA ARG A 108 6.40 -6.61 -6.92
C ARG A 108 5.24 -5.62 -6.88
N THR A 109 5.26 -4.73 -5.89
CA THR A 109 4.14 -3.84 -5.55
C THR A 109 4.52 -2.37 -5.46
N GLY A 110 5.82 -2.04 -5.42
CA GLY A 110 6.29 -0.65 -5.31
C GLY A 110 6.19 -0.04 -3.90
N GLU A 111 5.56 -0.71 -2.93
CA GLU A 111 5.27 -0.17 -1.58
C GLU A 111 6.50 0.38 -0.83
N TYR A 112 7.67 -0.22 -1.07
CA TYR A 112 8.93 0.15 -0.43
C TYR A 112 9.88 0.90 -1.39
N GLU A 113 9.38 1.37 -2.54
CA GLU A 113 10.18 2.23 -3.41
C GLU A 113 10.42 3.59 -2.76
N SER A 114 11.64 4.10 -2.89
CA SER A 114 11.98 5.44 -2.41
C SER A 114 11.46 6.47 -3.41
N ILE A 115 10.53 7.31 -2.97
CA ILE A 115 9.98 8.40 -3.76
C ILE A 115 10.81 9.66 -3.50
N LEU A 116 11.41 10.22 -4.56
CA LEU A 116 12.16 11.47 -4.49
C LEU A 116 11.42 12.54 -5.29
N PHE A 117 11.16 13.69 -4.66
CA PHE A 117 10.38 14.79 -5.25
C PHE A 117 10.95 15.29 -6.59
N ASP A 118 12.28 15.34 -6.71
CA ASP A 118 12.97 15.81 -7.92
C ASP A 118 12.70 14.92 -9.15
N PHE A 119 12.39 13.64 -8.92
CA PHE A 119 12.10 12.65 -9.97
C PHE A 119 10.60 12.42 -10.18
N MET A 120 9.73 13.11 -9.44
CA MET A 120 8.29 13.06 -9.69
C MET A 120 7.95 13.73 -11.02
N ASP A 121 6.97 13.17 -11.72
CA ASP A 121 6.40 13.84 -12.89
C ASP A 121 5.52 15.04 -12.48
N ASP A 122 5.14 15.88 -13.44
CA ASP A 122 4.37 17.09 -13.14
C ASP A 122 2.98 16.78 -12.56
N THR A 123 2.41 15.61 -12.90
CA THR A 123 1.12 15.17 -12.38
C THR A 123 1.20 14.70 -10.93
N GLU A 124 2.29 14.00 -10.58
CA GLU A 124 2.61 13.55 -9.23
C GLU A 124 2.91 14.75 -8.33
N LYS A 125 3.61 15.77 -8.83
CA LYS A 125 3.86 17.01 -8.08
C LYS A 125 2.59 17.79 -7.80
N GLU A 126 1.71 17.91 -8.79
CA GLU A 126 0.39 18.54 -8.59
C GLU A 126 -0.44 17.77 -7.57
N LEU A 127 -0.52 16.44 -7.73
CA LEU A 127 -1.21 15.57 -6.78
C LEU A 127 -0.63 15.69 -5.38
N PHE A 128 0.70 15.71 -5.24
CA PHE A 128 1.39 15.85 -3.96
C PHE A 128 1.00 17.14 -3.23
N GLY A 129 0.83 18.24 -3.97
CA GLY A 129 0.36 19.52 -3.42
C GLY A 129 -1.12 19.51 -3.01
N GLN A 130 -1.95 18.68 -3.65
CA GLN A 130 -3.38 18.55 -3.34
C GLN A 130 -3.67 17.57 -2.20
N ILE A 131 -2.72 16.74 -1.79
CA ILE A 131 -2.90 15.79 -0.70
C ILE A 131 -3.03 16.56 0.62
N GLU A 132 -4.21 16.51 1.21
CA GLU A 132 -4.46 17.08 2.53
C GLU A 132 -3.63 16.33 3.59
N THR A 133 -2.89 17.05 4.43
CA THR A 133 -1.99 16.45 5.43
C THR A 133 -2.54 16.53 6.84
N ASP A 134 -3.59 17.31 7.06
CA ASP A 134 -4.23 17.46 8.36
C ASP A 134 -4.80 16.11 8.87
N PRO A 135 -4.28 15.57 9.98
CA PRO A 135 -4.67 14.25 10.49
C PRO A 135 -6.15 14.12 10.80
N LEU A 136 -6.78 15.18 11.34
CA LEU A 136 -8.20 15.15 11.68
C LEU A 136 -9.08 15.17 10.43
N TYR A 137 -8.71 15.97 9.41
CA TYR A 137 -9.41 15.97 8.13
C TYR A 137 -9.29 14.62 7.42
N GLN A 138 -8.11 14.01 7.43
CA GLN A 138 -7.86 12.68 6.86
C GLN A 138 -8.73 11.60 7.52
N ILE A 139 -8.86 11.64 8.85
CA ILE A 139 -9.77 10.72 9.55
C ILE A 139 -11.24 11.00 9.20
N ASP A 140 -11.63 12.27 9.05
CA ASP A 140 -12.99 12.61 8.62
C ASP A 140 -13.32 12.12 7.22
N LEU A 141 -12.40 12.30 6.27
CA LEU A 141 -12.52 11.76 4.93
C LEU A 141 -12.67 10.23 4.98
N THR A 142 -11.83 9.56 5.77
CA THR A 142 -11.88 8.10 5.98
C THR A 142 -13.24 7.65 6.51
N ILE A 143 -13.79 8.35 7.52
CA ILE A 143 -15.11 8.05 8.08
C ILE A 143 -16.21 8.18 7.02
N ARG A 144 -16.17 9.25 6.21
CA ARG A 144 -17.14 9.48 5.12
C ARG A 144 -17.03 8.39 4.05
N GLU A 145 -15.82 8.04 3.62
CA GLU A 145 -15.59 6.98 2.64
C GLU A 145 -16.10 5.62 3.12
N LEU A 146 -15.81 5.26 4.37
CA LEU A 146 -16.29 4.01 4.97
C LEU A 146 -17.83 4.00 5.03
N SER A 147 -18.46 5.13 5.38
CA SER A 147 -19.92 5.26 5.41
C SER A 147 -20.55 5.09 4.01
N LEU A 148 -19.94 5.66 2.97
CA LEU A 148 -20.37 5.46 1.59
C LEU A 148 -20.18 4.01 1.14
N ARG A 149 -19.10 3.35 1.58
CA ARG A 149 -18.84 1.95 1.29
C ARG A 149 -19.89 1.05 1.94
N GLU A 150 -20.27 1.30 3.19
CA GLU A 150 -21.39 0.63 3.88
C GLU A 150 -22.68 0.76 3.05
N ARG A 151 -23.04 1.98 2.64
CA ARG A 151 -24.23 2.22 1.82
C ARG A 151 -24.20 1.44 0.50
N ARG A 152 -23.06 1.43 -0.20
CA ARG A 152 -22.91 0.68 -1.46
C ARG A 152 -23.05 -0.83 -1.25
N MET A 153 -22.53 -1.37 -0.15
CA MET A 153 -22.70 -2.79 0.19
C MET A 153 -24.16 -3.11 0.51
N MET A 154 -24.85 -2.27 1.28
CA MET A 154 -26.29 -2.45 1.52
C MET A 154 -27.11 -2.41 0.23
N GLN A 155 -26.78 -1.51 -0.71
CA GLN A 155 -27.43 -1.49 -2.03
C GLN A 155 -27.18 -2.78 -2.82
N ARG A 156 -26.00 -3.40 -2.70
CA ARG A 156 -25.71 -4.69 -3.35
C ARG A 156 -26.50 -5.82 -2.70
N ILE A 157 -26.59 -5.85 -1.38
CA ILE A 157 -27.44 -6.81 -0.65
C ILE A 157 -28.89 -6.68 -1.11
N SER A 158 -29.44 -5.46 -1.12
CA SER A 158 -30.80 -5.20 -1.60
C SER A 158 -31.04 -5.64 -3.05
N LYS A 159 -30.06 -5.45 -3.94
CA LYS A 159 -30.16 -5.95 -5.33
C LYS A 159 -30.22 -7.48 -5.39
N ILE A 160 -29.42 -8.17 -4.58
CA ILE A 160 -29.39 -9.64 -4.51
C ILE A 160 -30.68 -10.18 -3.88
N GLU A 161 -31.19 -9.54 -2.82
CA GLU A 161 -32.48 -9.86 -2.20
C GLU A 161 -33.65 -9.70 -3.18
N ASN A 162 -33.60 -8.67 -4.03
CA ASN A 162 -34.58 -8.45 -5.11
C ASN A 162 -34.38 -9.39 -6.32
N GLY A 163 -33.48 -10.38 -6.24
CA GLY A 163 -33.28 -11.39 -7.27
C GLY A 163 -32.41 -10.97 -8.46
N LEU A 164 -31.74 -9.81 -8.41
CA LEU A 164 -30.76 -9.42 -9.43
C LEU A 164 -29.42 -10.12 -9.15
N ASN A 165 -29.33 -11.40 -9.53
CA ASN A 165 -28.11 -12.18 -9.44
C ASN A 165 -27.30 -12.10 -10.74
N GLU A 166 -26.07 -11.59 -10.67
CA GLU A 166 -25.10 -11.70 -11.76
C GLU A 166 -24.58 -13.16 -11.83
N THR A 167 -24.86 -13.84 -12.95
CA THR A 167 -24.27 -15.15 -13.27
C THR A 167 -22.93 -14.95 -13.97
N GLN A 168 -21.93 -15.74 -13.60
CA GLN A 168 -20.64 -15.73 -14.30
C GLN A 168 -20.73 -16.75 -15.45
N ARG A 169 -20.60 -16.26 -16.68
CA ARG A 169 -20.61 -17.09 -17.89
C ARG A 169 -19.20 -17.20 -18.46
N ARG A 170 -18.63 -18.39 -18.47
CA ARG A 170 -17.38 -18.68 -19.17
C ARG A 170 -17.70 -19.37 -20.50
N VAL A 171 -17.28 -18.74 -21.60
CA VAL A 171 -17.49 -19.26 -22.95
C VAL A 171 -16.16 -19.72 -23.50
N LEU A 172 -16.00 -21.02 -23.67
CA LEU A 172 -14.80 -21.60 -24.29
C LEU A 172 -15.06 -21.76 -25.79
N GLN A 173 -14.21 -21.12 -26.60
CA GLN A 173 -14.24 -21.25 -28.05
C GLN A 173 -13.01 -22.03 -28.51
N GLN A 174 -13.22 -23.03 -29.36
CA GLN A 174 -12.14 -23.78 -30.00
C GLN A 174 -12.23 -23.62 -31.52
N LEU A 175 -11.07 -23.61 -32.17
CA LEU A 175 -10.99 -23.65 -33.62
C LEU A 175 -11.50 -25.03 -34.10
N ARG A 176 -12.61 -25.07 -34.83
CA ARG A 176 -13.12 -26.30 -35.45
C ARG A 176 -13.38 -26.10 -36.93
N LYS A 177 -13.14 -27.17 -37.69
CA LYS A 177 -13.54 -27.27 -39.11
C LYS A 177 -15.05 -27.41 -39.17
N VAL A 178 -15.72 -26.39 -39.69
CA VAL A 178 -17.15 -26.40 -39.98
C VAL A 178 -17.34 -26.52 -41.49
N LYS A 179 -18.28 -27.36 -41.92
CA LYS A 179 -18.67 -27.49 -43.33
C LYS A 179 -19.58 -26.31 -43.68
N ASP A 180 -19.08 -25.37 -44.47
CA ASP A 180 -19.90 -24.33 -45.07
C ASP A 180 -20.28 -24.77 -46.49
N ILE A 181 -21.56 -24.63 -46.83
CA ILE A 181 -22.06 -24.96 -48.17
C ILE A 181 -22.01 -23.67 -48.98
N VAL A 182 -21.02 -23.55 -49.87
CA VAL A 182 -20.89 -22.38 -50.73
C VAL A 182 -21.48 -22.72 -52.11
N PRO A 183 -22.47 -21.95 -52.61
CA PRO A 183 -22.96 -22.13 -53.97
C PRO A 183 -21.85 -21.70 -54.95
N THR A 184 -21.31 -22.67 -55.71
CA THR A 184 -20.31 -22.42 -56.74
C THR A 184 -20.97 -22.63 -58.11
N LYS A 185 -20.83 -21.63 -58.99
CA LYS A 185 -21.42 -21.68 -60.33
C LYS A 185 -20.50 -22.45 -61.28
N ASP A 186 -20.99 -23.53 -61.87
CA ASP A 186 -20.25 -24.32 -62.85
C ASP A 186 -20.14 -23.52 -64.16
N GLN A 187 -18.92 -23.16 -64.59
CA GLN A 187 -18.67 -22.26 -65.74
C GLN A 187 -19.14 -22.83 -67.10
N LYS A 188 -19.52 -24.11 -67.18
CA LYS A 188 -19.94 -24.78 -68.42
C LYS A 188 -21.44 -25.06 -68.56
N THR A 189 -22.21 -25.06 -67.48
CA THR A 189 -23.64 -25.48 -67.52
C THR A 189 -24.60 -24.53 -66.79
N GLY A 190 -24.11 -23.47 -66.15
CA GLY A 190 -24.94 -22.43 -65.53
C GLY A 190 -25.76 -22.85 -64.30
N LEU A 191 -25.75 -24.14 -63.96
CA LEU A 191 -26.39 -24.70 -62.76
C LEU A 191 -25.54 -24.44 -61.52
N VAL A 192 -26.20 -24.06 -60.43
CA VAL A 192 -25.55 -23.82 -59.13
C VAL A 192 -25.31 -25.17 -58.46
N LYS A 193 -24.04 -25.55 -58.28
CA LYS A 193 -23.66 -26.71 -57.47
C LYS A 193 -23.27 -26.23 -56.08
N HIS A 194 -23.77 -26.92 -55.07
CA HIS A 194 -23.39 -26.71 -53.68
C HIS A 194 -22.11 -27.52 -53.41
N GLN A 195 -20.98 -26.83 -53.22
CA GLN A 195 -19.72 -27.46 -52.84
C GLN A 195 -19.46 -27.21 -51.35
N ALA A 196 -19.16 -28.27 -50.60
CA ALA A 196 -18.83 -28.17 -49.19
C ALA A 196 -17.38 -27.69 -49.03
N LEU A 197 -17.19 -26.47 -48.56
CA LEU A 197 -15.90 -25.89 -48.20
C LEU A 197 -15.70 -26.07 -46.69
N MET A 198 -14.56 -26.63 -46.28
CA MET A 198 -14.22 -26.80 -44.87
C MET A 198 -13.50 -25.55 -44.38
N ASN A 199 -14.19 -24.72 -43.60
CA ASN A 199 -13.61 -23.51 -43.00
C ASN A 199 -13.32 -23.74 -41.52
N GLU A 200 -12.16 -23.29 -41.06
CA GLU A 200 -11.82 -23.30 -39.64
C GLU A 200 -12.31 -22.00 -39.00
N ARG A 201 -13.26 -22.10 -38.07
CA ARG A 201 -13.73 -20.95 -37.28
C ARG A 201 -13.78 -21.27 -35.80
N LEU A 202 -13.68 -20.23 -34.97
CA LEU A 202 -13.91 -20.34 -33.54
C LEU A 202 -15.36 -20.72 -33.30
N VAL A 203 -15.59 -21.93 -32.79
CA VAL A 203 -16.89 -22.45 -32.41
C VAL A 203 -16.93 -22.51 -30.89
N VAL A 204 -18.02 -22.00 -30.30
CA VAL A 204 -18.28 -22.17 -28.87
C VAL A 204 -18.45 -23.65 -28.59
N THR A 205 -17.52 -24.24 -27.85
CA THR A 205 -17.55 -25.67 -27.52
C THR A 205 -18.18 -25.94 -26.17
N GLU A 206 -18.05 -25.02 -25.22
CA GLU A 206 -18.55 -25.20 -23.87
C GLU A 206 -18.96 -23.85 -23.27
N ILE A 207 -20.12 -23.85 -22.61
CA ILE A 207 -20.62 -22.72 -21.85
C ILE A 207 -20.76 -23.21 -20.41
N GLU A 208 -19.87 -22.76 -19.55
CA GLU A 208 -19.97 -22.98 -18.11
C GLU A 208 -20.67 -21.76 -17.49
N GLU A 209 -21.86 -21.97 -16.90
CA GLU A 209 -22.54 -20.98 -16.08
C GLU A 209 -22.35 -21.34 -14.61
N VAL A 210 -21.50 -20.60 -13.92
CA VAL A 210 -21.32 -20.75 -12.47
C VAL A 210 -22.20 -19.73 -11.79
N SER A 211 -23.27 -20.20 -11.16
CA SER A 211 -24.09 -19.39 -10.26
C SER A 211 -23.76 -19.77 -8.82
N GLU A 212 -23.15 -18.85 -8.08
CA GLU A 212 -23.08 -19.00 -6.62
C GLU A 212 -24.47 -18.77 -6.01
N PRO A 213 -24.87 -19.50 -4.96
CA PRO A 213 -26.10 -19.25 -4.23
C PRO A 213 -26.17 -17.79 -3.76
N SER A 214 -27.34 -17.16 -3.90
CA SER A 214 -27.55 -15.77 -3.47
C SER A 214 -27.26 -15.58 -1.98
N VAL A 215 -27.57 -16.60 -1.16
CA VAL A 215 -27.31 -16.61 0.29
C VAL A 215 -25.82 -16.50 0.60
N ASP A 216 -24.97 -17.25 -0.09
CA ASP A 216 -23.51 -17.21 0.14
C ASP A 216 -22.91 -15.85 -0.24
N LYS A 217 -23.43 -15.23 -1.31
CA LYS A 217 -23.03 -13.88 -1.73
C LYS A 217 -23.43 -12.84 -0.67
N ILE A 218 -24.65 -12.94 -0.14
CA ILE A 218 -25.13 -12.06 0.94
C ILE A 218 -24.24 -12.23 2.17
N LEU A 219 -23.97 -13.46 2.61
CA LEU A 219 -23.15 -13.73 3.80
C LEU A 219 -21.73 -13.13 3.67
N ARG A 220 -21.10 -13.27 2.50
CA ARG A 220 -19.78 -12.65 2.24
C ARG A 220 -19.84 -11.13 2.28
N LEU A 221 -20.90 -10.52 1.75
CA LEU A 221 -21.11 -9.08 1.79
C LEU A 221 -21.40 -8.58 3.20
N GLU A 222 -22.17 -9.33 3.99
CA GLU A 222 -22.44 -9.03 5.40
C GLU A 222 -21.17 -9.09 6.23
N GLU A 223 -20.37 -10.15 6.10
CA GLU A 223 -19.09 -10.26 6.81
C GLU A 223 -18.13 -9.13 6.40
N ALA A 224 -18.07 -8.80 5.11
CA ALA A 224 -17.31 -7.64 4.63
C ALA A 224 -17.84 -6.31 5.19
N MET A 225 -19.16 -6.18 5.33
CA MET A 225 -19.81 -5.02 5.93
C MET A 225 -19.44 -4.88 7.40
N THR A 226 -19.48 -5.96 8.19
CA THR A 226 -19.02 -5.96 9.59
C THR A 226 -17.57 -5.51 9.70
N ARG A 227 -16.68 -5.96 8.80
CA ARG A 227 -15.28 -5.51 8.79
C ARG A 227 -15.15 -4.01 8.48
N VAL A 228 -15.99 -3.47 7.60
CA VAL A 228 -15.99 -2.04 7.26
C VAL A 228 -16.55 -1.21 8.42
N THR A 229 -17.62 -1.66 9.07
CA THR A 229 -18.17 -1.00 10.26
C THR A 229 -17.17 -0.97 11.40
N ASP A 230 -16.43 -2.06 11.61
CA ASP A 230 -15.36 -2.11 12.62
C ASP A 230 -14.25 -1.11 12.32
N LYS A 231 -13.84 -0.99 11.05
CA LYS A 231 -12.87 0.02 10.61
C LYS A 231 -13.39 1.43 10.84
N ARG A 232 -14.68 1.70 10.58
CA ARG A 232 -15.30 3.00 10.83
C ARG A 232 -15.32 3.34 12.31
N LEU A 233 -15.68 2.38 13.17
CA LEU A 233 -15.64 2.55 14.62
C LEU A 233 -14.21 2.78 15.14
N LYS A 234 -13.20 2.15 14.54
CA LYS A 234 -11.79 2.42 14.86
C LYS A 234 -11.37 3.84 14.46
N ALA A 235 -11.74 4.29 13.26
CA ALA A 235 -11.45 5.65 12.80
C ALA A 235 -12.13 6.70 13.69
N ILE A 236 -13.39 6.48 14.10
CA ILE A 236 -14.11 7.36 15.03
C ILE A 236 -13.40 7.41 16.39
N ARG A 237 -12.96 6.26 16.92
CA ARG A 237 -12.21 6.21 18.18
C ARG A 237 -10.89 6.97 18.08
N GLN A 238 -10.13 6.78 17.01
CA GLN A 238 -8.90 7.53 16.75
C GLN A 238 -9.17 9.03 16.65
N LYS A 239 -10.25 9.44 15.97
CA LYS A 239 -10.66 10.86 15.91
C LYS A 239 -10.89 11.42 17.31
N TYR A 240 -11.64 10.68 18.13
CA TYR A 240 -11.94 11.08 19.50
C TYR A 240 -10.68 11.18 20.36
N GLU A 241 -9.76 10.22 20.24
CA GLU A 241 -8.46 10.25 20.93
C GLU A 241 -7.63 11.46 20.52
N MET A 242 -7.54 11.76 19.21
CA MET A 242 -6.84 12.94 18.72
C MET A 242 -7.45 14.22 19.29
N ILE A 243 -8.77 14.39 19.19
CA ILE A 243 -9.48 15.55 19.75
C ILE A 243 -9.23 15.68 21.26
N ARG A 244 -9.27 14.57 21.99
CA ARG A 244 -9.04 14.55 23.43
C ARG A 244 -7.61 14.93 23.81
N SER A 245 -6.64 14.58 22.96
CA SER A 245 -5.22 14.90 23.17
C SER A 245 -4.84 16.33 22.75
N MET A 246 -5.70 17.01 21.99
CA MET A 246 -5.48 18.39 21.58
C MET A 246 -5.87 19.34 22.72
N ASP A 247 -4.97 20.25 23.07
CA ASP A 247 -5.26 21.30 24.07
C ASP A 247 -6.34 22.27 23.55
N GLU A 248 -7.09 22.89 24.47
CA GLU A 248 -8.17 23.85 24.14
C GLU A 248 -7.66 25.01 23.25
N HIS A 249 -6.37 25.34 23.36
CA HIS A 249 -5.70 26.37 22.56
C HIS A 249 -5.50 25.94 21.09
N GLU A 250 -5.19 24.67 20.82
CA GLU A 250 -5.07 24.14 19.46
C GLU A 250 -6.43 24.06 18.77
N LEU A 251 -7.47 23.67 19.52
CA LEU A 251 -8.84 23.69 19.02
C LEU A 251 -9.29 25.11 18.67
N LYS A 252 -8.94 26.12 19.49
CA LYS A 252 -9.21 27.54 19.21
C LYS A 252 -8.44 28.05 17.98
N LEU A 253 -7.14 27.78 17.90
CA LEU A 253 -6.31 28.14 16.74
C LEU A 253 -6.88 27.55 15.45
N ARG A 254 -7.25 26.27 15.49
CA ARG A 254 -7.82 25.55 14.35
C ARG A 254 -9.19 26.08 13.95
N GLY A 255 -10.05 26.41 14.93
CA GLY A 255 -11.30 27.12 14.68
C GLY A 255 -11.07 28.46 13.97
N ILE A 256 -10.06 29.22 14.41
CA ILE A 256 -9.68 30.48 13.77
C ILE A 256 -9.21 30.25 12.33
N TYR A 257 -8.34 29.27 12.08
CA TYR A 257 -7.88 28.94 10.72
C TYR A 257 -9.04 28.57 9.79
N LEU A 258 -9.95 27.69 10.22
CA LEU A 258 -11.14 27.33 9.45
C LEU A 258 -12.02 28.55 9.15
N THR A 259 -12.25 29.43 10.13
CA THR A 259 -13.04 30.65 9.89
C THR A 259 -12.37 31.62 8.92
N ASN A 260 -11.05 31.68 8.91
CA ASN A 260 -10.31 32.51 7.96
C ASN A 260 -10.38 31.92 6.56
N GLU A 261 -10.28 30.60 6.42
CA GLU A 261 -10.41 29.89 5.15
C GLU A 261 -11.82 30.05 4.56
N THR A 262 -12.87 29.91 5.37
CA THR A 262 -14.25 30.17 4.91
C THR A 262 -14.45 31.62 4.48
N LYS A 263 -13.89 32.57 5.23
CA LYS A 263 -13.95 34.01 4.87
C LYS A 263 -13.17 34.30 3.60
N GLN A 264 -12.02 33.65 3.38
CA GLN A 264 -11.25 33.76 2.16
C GLN A 264 -12.04 33.20 0.96
N ALA A 265 -12.65 32.03 1.09
CA ALA A 265 -13.50 31.46 0.05
C ALA A 265 -14.73 32.33 -0.25
N GLU A 266 -15.33 32.97 0.77
CA GLU A 266 -16.40 33.94 0.58
C GLU A 266 -15.92 35.22 -0.13
N LEU A 267 -14.76 35.75 0.25
CA LEU A 267 -14.13 36.88 -0.44
C LEU A 267 -13.82 36.52 -1.90
N GLU A 268 -13.30 35.33 -2.18
CA GLU A 268 -13.06 34.84 -3.54
C GLU A 268 -14.36 34.75 -4.34
N ARG A 269 -15.46 34.28 -3.74
CA ARG A 269 -16.78 34.28 -4.40
C ARG A 269 -17.31 35.69 -4.68
N LEU A 270 -17.09 36.63 -3.76
CA LEU A 270 -17.54 38.02 -3.91
C LEU A 270 -16.66 38.81 -4.91
N THR A 271 -15.39 38.44 -5.02
CA THR A 271 -14.41 39.08 -5.93
C THR A 271 -14.33 38.40 -7.29
N ALA A 272 -14.83 37.16 -7.42
CA ALA A 272 -15.04 36.49 -8.69
C ALA A 272 -16.02 37.32 -9.53
N ARG A 273 -15.47 38.04 -10.52
CA ARG A 273 -16.29 38.78 -11.49
C ARG A 273 -17.20 37.78 -12.21
N PRO A 274 -18.49 38.09 -12.40
CA PRO A 274 -19.34 37.26 -13.24
C PRO A 274 -18.70 37.22 -14.63
N VAL A 275 -18.43 36.00 -15.12
CA VAL A 275 -18.01 35.80 -16.51
C VAL A 275 -19.20 36.23 -17.36
N ASP A 276 -19.13 37.44 -17.92
CA ASP A 276 -20.17 37.98 -18.78
C ASP A 276 -20.19 37.17 -20.08
N ASN A 277 -21.03 36.14 -20.13
CA ASN A 277 -21.29 35.33 -21.33
C ASN A 277 -22.19 36.10 -22.32
N SER A 278 -22.02 37.41 -22.44
CA SER A 278 -22.77 38.24 -23.37
C SER A 278 -22.25 38.01 -24.80
N VAL A 279 -22.96 37.16 -25.55
CA VAL A 279 -22.71 36.92 -26.97
C VAL A 279 -22.91 38.23 -27.74
N HIS A 280 -21.82 38.83 -28.21
CA HIS A 280 -21.87 40.00 -29.09
C HIS A 280 -22.36 39.60 -30.50
N ILE A 281 -23.68 39.59 -30.70
CA ILE A 281 -24.28 39.36 -32.02
C ILE A 281 -24.16 40.65 -32.84
N THR A 282 -23.22 40.67 -33.78
CA THR A 282 -23.08 41.78 -34.74
C THR A 282 -24.02 41.55 -35.93
N ILE A 283 -25.18 42.18 -35.94
CA ILE A 283 -26.12 42.13 -37.09
C ILE A 283 -25.66 43.11 -38.18
N LYS A 284 -25.00 42.61 -39.23
CA LYS A 284 -24.76 43.39 -40.46
C LYS A 284 -26.01 43.35 -41.34
N ARG A 285 -26.69 44.48 -41.49
CA ARG A 285 -27.79 44.62 -42.46
C ARG A 285 -27.21 44.70 -43.87
N LYS A 286 -27.67 43.83 -44.78
CA LYS A 286 -27.38 43.88 -46.22
C LYS A 286 -27.99 45.16 -46.79
N ARG A 287 -27.18 46.05 -47.37
CA ARG A 287 -27.70 47.19 -48.14
C ARG A 287 -28.47 46.62 -49.34
N LYS A 288 -29.69 47.12 -49.53
CA LYS A 288 -30.56 46.82 -50.65
C LYS A 288 -30.04 47.66 -51.82
N ASP A 289 -29.55 47.00 -52.86
CA ASP A 289 -29.40 47.64 -54.17
C ASP A 289 -30.82 47.99 -54.65
N GLU A 290 -31.08 49.28 -54.85
CA GLU A 290 -32.21 49.79 -55.62
C GLU A 290 -31.70 50.91 -56.52
N ASP A 291 -31.43 50.54 -57.77
CA ASP A 291 -31.88 51.19 -59.00
C ASP A 291 -31.98 52.73 -59.00
N LYS A 292 -30.95 53.38 -59.52
CA LYS A 292 -30.99 54.23 -60.74
C LYS A 292 -29.64 54.87 -61.05
#